data_AF-A0AAU7RG79-F1
#
_entry.id   AF-A0AAU7RG79-F1
#
_cell.length_a   1.000
_cell.length_b   1.000
_cell.length_c   1.000
_cell.angle_alpha   90.00
_cell.angle_beta   90.00
_cell.angle_gamma   90.00
#
_symmetry.space_group_name_H-M   'P 1'
#
loop_
_entity.id
_entity.type
_entity.pdbx_description
1 polymer ?
#
loop_
_entity_poly.entity_id
_entity_poly.type
_entity_poly.pdbx_seq_one_letter_code
_entity_poly.pdbx_strand_id
1 'polypeptide(L)'
;MTDLPPEATEPTPASAATDGEAEAKPEVGVGPWEGEWPEGDHWDPDLLRDGDRRNVVDQYRYWKHEAIVADLDSKRHSFHIAIENWQHDLNIGTVVRTANAFLAKEVHIIGRRRWNRRGAMVTDRYQHVRHHPTVEDFVEWAKGEGLAIIGIDIFPDSVPLETYDLPKNCVLVFGQEGPGLTPEVHDAAVATLSIEQFGSTRSMNAASAAAIAMHAWVRRHVFSQPV
;
A
#
# COMPACT_ATOMS: atom_id res chain seq x y z
N MET A 1 44.16 -31.86 -47.03
CA MET A 1 42.93 -32.48 -47.53
C MET A 1 42.26 -33.09 -46.32
N THR A 2 41.36 -32.33 -45.72
CA THR A 2 40.67 -32.70 -44.48
C THR A 2 39.23 -32.24 -44.68
N ASP A 3 38.33 -33.21 -44.72
CA ASP A 3 36.92 -33.08 -45.05
C ASP A 3 36.17 -32.14 -44.08
N LEU A 4 35.40 -31.23 -44.66
CA LEU A 4 34.33 -30.50 -43.99
C LEU A 4 33.07 -31.38 -43.96
N PRO A 5 32.37 -31.51 -42.82
CA PRO A 5 31.08 -32.21 -42.78
C PRO A 5 29.97 -31.38 -43.45
N PRO A 6 28.93 -32.02 -44.03
CA PRO A 6 27.87 -31.34 -44.75
C PRO A 6 26.87 -30.63 -43.81
N GLU A 7 26.37 -29.52 -44.32
CA GLU A 7 25.41 -28.58 -43.74
C GLU A 7 24.04 -29.24 -43.48
N ALA A 8 23.60 -29.25 -42.22
CA ALA A 8 22.26 -29.73 -41.85
C ALA A 8 21.23 -28.61 -42.15
N THR A 9 20.31 -28.89 -43.06
CA THR A 9 19.18 -28.01 -43.38
C THR A 9 18.14 -28.08 -42.27
N GLU A 10 17.83 -26.94 -41.68
CA GLU A 10 16.83 -26.77 -40.61
C GLU A 10 15.41 -27.09 -41.11
N PRO A 11 14.56 -27.79 -40.32
CA PRO A 11 13.16 -27.94 -40.66
C PRO A 11 12.38 -26.67 -40.27
N THR A 12 11.69 -26.10 -41.25
CA THR A 12 10.71 -25.02 -41.08
C THR A 12 9.66 -25.37 -40.01
N PRO A 13 9.44 -24.56 -38.96
CA PRO A 13 8.34 -24.81 -38.06
C PRO A 13 7.02 -24.40 -38.72
N ALA A 14 6.11 -25.37 -38.81
CA ALA A 14 4.73 -25.17 -39.23
C ALA A 14 4.01 -24.23 -38.24
N SER A 15 3.37 -23.21 -38.80
CA SER A 15 2.46 -22.29 -38.13
C SER A 15 1.31 -23.05 -37.44
N ALA A 16 1.34 -23.11 -36.11
CA ALA A 16 0.18 -23.37 -35.28
C ALA A 16 -0.18 -22.08 -34.54
N ALA A 17 -0.85 -21.16 -35.23
CA ALA A 17 -1.64 -20.13 -34.57
C ALA A 17 -2.86 -20.84 -33.96
N THR A 18 -2.78 -21.13 -32.66
CA THR A 18 -3.97 -21.40 -31.86
C THR A 18 -4.46 -20.04 -31.40
N ASP A 19 -5.65 -19.67 -31.89
CA ASP A 19 -6.37 -18.49 -31.45
C ASP A 19 -6.52 -18.55 -29.93
N GLY A 20 -5.77 -17.70 -29.24
CA GLY A 20 -5.97 -17.47 -27.81
C GLY A 20 -7.33 -16.80 -27.66
N GLU A 21 -8.33 -17.56 -27.23
CA GLU A 21 -9.54 -17.02 -26.65
C GLU A 21 -9.12 -16.02 -25.57
N ALA A 22 -9.37 -14.74 -25.81
CA ALA A 22 -9.17 -13.72 -24.82
C ALA A 22 -10.11 -14.05 -23.65
N GLU A 23 -9.57 -14.60 -22.57
CA GLU A 23 -10.30 -14.82 -21.33
C GLU A 23 -11.03 -13.53 -20.97
N ALA A 24 -12.36 -13.58 -20.99
CA ALA A 24 -13.19 -12.46 -20.59
C ALA A 24 -12.78 -12.08 -19.16
N LYS A 25 -12.23 -10.88 -19.00
CA LYS A 25 -11.88 -10.36 -17.67
C LYS A 25 -13.12 -10.47 -16.79
N PRO A 26 -13.02 -11.05 -15.58
CA PRO A 26 -14.17 -11.16 -14.69
C PRO A 26 -14.77 -9.76 -14.49
N GLU A 27 -16.07 -9.62 -14.71
CA GLU A 27 -16.77 -8.36 -14.45
C GLU A 27 -16.69 -8.06 -12.95
N VAL A 28 -15.99 -6.99 -12.59
CA VAL A 28 -15.94 -6.52 -11.19
C VAL A 28 -17.23 -5.77 -10.89
N GLY A 29 -17.89 -6.17 -9.81
CA GLY A 29 -19.05 -5.48 -9.26
C GLY A 29 -20.37 -6.20 -9.44
N VAL A 30 -21.46 -5.45 -9.29
CA VAL A 30 -22.84 -5.95 -9.26
C VAL A 30 -23.72 -5.13 -10.21
N GLY A 31 -24.78 -5.75 -10.72
CA GLY A 31 -25.78 -5.09 -11.54
C GLY A 31 -26.70 -4.17 -10.72
N PRO A 32 -27.77 -3.62 -11.33
CA PRO A 32 -28.80 -2.88 -10.63
C PRO A 32 -29.38 -3.64 -9.43
N TRP A 33 -29.87 -2.90 -8.43
CA TRP A 33 -30.59 -3.47 -7.30
C TRP A 33 -31.89 -4.13 -7.75
N GLU A 34 -32.13 -5.35 -7.29
CA GLU A 34 -33.34 -6.11 -7.58
C GLU A 34 -34.34 -6.02 -6.42
N GLY A 35 -35.59 -5.66 -6.71
CA GLY A 35 -36.67 -5.54 -5.73
C GLY A 35 -36.88 -4.13 -5.18
N GLU A 36 -37.48 -4.03 -3.99
CA GLU A 36 -37.72 -2.75 -3.32
C GLU A 36 -36.38 -2.13 -2.89
N TRP A 37 -36.24 -0.82 -3.12
CA TRP A 37 -35.02 -0.10 -2.78
C TRP A 37 -34.87 0.01 -1.26
N PRO A 38 -33.64 -0.15 -0.75
CA PRO A 38 -33.40 -0.07 0.69
C PRO A 38 -33.54 1.36 1.20
N GLU A 39 -33.95 1.51 2.46
CA GLU A 39 -34.05 2.80 3.14
C GLU A 39 -32.71 3.23 3.74
N GLY A 40 -32.47 4.55 3.80
CA GLY A 40 -31.33 5.15 4.51
C GLY A 40 -30.48 6.09 3.65
N ASP A 41 -29.84 7.06 4.31
CA ASP A 41 -29.12 8.14 3.63
C ASP A 41 -27.77 7.72 3.03
N HIS A 42 -27.26 6.54 3.40
CA HIS A 42 -25.97 6.03 2.95
C HIS A 42 -26.03 5.38 1.56
N TRP A 43 -27.22 5.01 1.09
CA TRP A 43 -27.41 4.44 -0.25
C TRP A 43 -27.30 5.50 -1.34
N ASP A 44 -26.65 5.14 -2.44
CA ASP A 44 -26.50 5.97 -3.64
C ASP A 44 -27.57 5.56 -4.67
N PRO A 45 -28.55 6.45 -4.98
CA PRO A 45 -29.64 6.14 -5.90
C PRO A 45 -29.16 5.77 -7.32
N ASP A 46 -28.06 6.36 -7.79
CA ASP A 46 -27.55 6.08 -9.13
C ASP A 46 -26.93 4.68 -9.17
N LEU A 47 -26.20 4.29 -8.11
CA LEU A 47 -25.65 2.93 -8.02
C LEU A 47 -26.73 1.88 -7.85
N LEU A 48 -27.79 2.15 -7.08
CA LEU A 48 -28.93 1.25 -6.95
C LEU A 48 -29.63 1.03 -8.31
N ARG A 49 -29.77 2.09 -9.11
CA ARG A 49 -30.44 2.02 -10.42
C ARG A 49 -29.59 1.37 -11.50
N ASP A 50 -28.30 1.69 -11.55
CA ASP A 50 -27.44 1.39 -12.69
C ASP A 50 -26.44 0.24 -12.40
N GLY A 51 -26.32 -0.14 -11.14
CA GLY A 51 -25.36 -1.12 -10.63
C GLY A 51 -24.06 -0.49 -10.12
N ASP A 52 -23.32 -1.26 -9.33
CA ASP A 52 -22.07 -0.81 -8.71
C ASP A 52 -20.87 -1.61 -9.22
N ARG A 53 -20.12 -0.99 -10.15
CA ARG A 53 -18.89 -1.55 -10.75
C ARG A 53 -17.61 -1.22 -9.98
N ARG A 54 -17.69 -0.55 -8.84
CA ARG A 54 -16.50 -0.17 -8.05
C ARG A 54 -15.83 -1.40 -7.45
N ASN A 55 -14.54 -1.32 -7.11
CA ASN A 55 -13.86 -2.41 -6.40
C ASN A 55 -13.98 -2.22 -4.88
N VAL A 56 -15.18 -2.39 -4.35
CA VAL A 56 -15.48 -2.33 -2.91
C VAL A 56 -15.95 -3.71 -2.42
N VAL A 57 -15.76 -3.99 -1.13
CA VAL A 57 -16.31 -5.20 -0.51
C VAL A 57 -17.83 -5.16 -0.49
N ASP A 58 -18.47 -6.33 -0.43
CA ASP A 58 -19.91 -6.48 -0.63
C ASP A 58 -20.77 -5.61 0.32
N GLN A 59 -20.34 -5.46 1.57
CA GLN A 59 -21.03 -4.61 2.55
C GLN A 59 -21.18 -3.13 2.13
N TYR A 60 -20.31 -2.63 1.24
CA TYR A 60 -20.30 -1.23 0.79
C TYR A 60 -20.88 -1.07 -0.62
N ARG A 61 -21.42 -2.13 -1.21
CA ARG A 61 -22.06 -2.04 -2.51
C ARG A 61 -23.21 -1.05 -2.46
N TYR A 62 -23.30 -0.23 -3.49
CA TYR A 62 -24.31 0.83 -3.62
C TYR A 62 -24.23 1.94 -2.58
N TRP A 63 -23.27 1.93 -1.66
CA TRP A 63 -23.10 3.02 -0.71
C TRP A 63 -22.50 4.24 -1.39
N LYS A 64 -22.95 5.43 -0.98
CA LYS A 64 -22.30 6.69 -1.31
C LYS A 64 -20.84 6.64 -0.88
N HIS A 65 -19.98 7.25 -1.69
CA HIS A 65 -18.55 7.31 -1.40
C HIS A 65 -18.27 7.88 0.01
N GLU A 66 -18.93 8.98 0.36
CA GLU A 66 -18.79 9.65 1.66
C GLU A 66 -19.24 8.78 2.83
N ALA A 67 -20.28 7.97 2.64
CA ALA A 67 -20.76 7.05 3.67
C ALA A 67 -19.74 5.93 3.95
N ILE A 68 -19.07 5.43 2.90
CA ILE A 68 -17.97 4.46 3.06
C ILE A 68 -16.81 5.11 3.84
N VAL A 69 -16.42 6.33 3.48
CA VAL A 69 -15.34 7.05 4.19
C VAL A 69 -15.71 7.26 5.66
N ALA A 70 -16.93 7.70 5.96
CA ALA A 70 -17.40 7.91 7.33
C ALA A 70 -17.39 6.60 8.16
N ASP A 71 -17.84 5.48 7.58
CA ASP A 71 -17.80 4.19 8.24
C ASP A 71 -16.36 3.72 8.50
N LEU A 72 -15.46 3.87 7.52
CA LEU A 72 -14.04 3.58 7.71
C LEU A 72 -13.43 4.44 8.82
N ASP A 73 -13.71 5.74 8.84
CA ASP A 73 -13.19 6.69 9.82
C ASP A 73 -13.58 6.34 11.27
N SER A 74 -14.75 5.73 11.46
CA SER A 74 -15.22 5.26 12.78
C SER A 74 -14.36 4.14 13.39
N LYS A 75 -13.61 3.42 12.55
CA LYS A 75 -12.87 2.19 12.93
C LYS A 75 -11.39 2.20 12.56
N ARG A 76 -10.88 3.28 11.97
CA ARG A 76 -9.45 3.41 11.68
C ARG A 76 -8.61 3.19 12.92
N HIS A 77 -7.52 2.48 12.72
CA HIS A 77 -6.49 2.32 13.73
C HIS A 77 -5.75 3.64 13.97
N SER A 78 -4.96 3.69 15.04
CA SER A 78 -4.25 4.90 15.48
C SER A 78 -2.86 5.05 14.86
N PHE A 79 -2.38 4.05 14.11
CA PHE A 79 -1.13 4.18 13.40
C PHE A 79 -1.30 4.92 12.07
N HIS A 80 -0.25 5.64 11.70
CA HIS A 80 -0.10 6.37 10.46
C HIS A 80 1.03 5.77 9.63
N ILE A 81 1.05 6.09 8.34
CA ILE A 81 2.14 5.69 7.43
C ILE A 81 2.72 6.94 6.79
N ALA A 82 4.04 7.06 6.72
CA ALA A 82 4.70 8.13 5.99
C ALA A 82 5.70 7.56 4.97
N ILE A 83 5.82 8.22 3.82
CA ILE A 83 6.74 7.79 2.75
C ILE A 83 7.45 9.01 2.19
N GLU A 84 8.77 8.93 2.08
CA GLU A 84 9.58 9.93 1.41
C GLU A 84 9.48 9.82 -0.13
N ASN A 85 9.25 10.96 -0.80
CA ASN A 85 9.04 11.02 -2.24
C ASN A 85 9.95 12.06 -2.90
N TRP A 86 11.26 11.78 -3.01
CA TRP A 86 12.23 12.72 -3.58
C TRP A 86 12.47 12.54 -5.09
N GLN A 87 12.30 11.33 -5.63
CA GLN A 87 12.60 10.97 -7.02
C GLN A 87 11.44 10.26 -7.75
N HIS A 88 10.21 10.42 -7.28
CA HIS A 88 9.01 9.70 -7.76
C HIS A 88 9.07 8.20 -7.48
N ASP A 89 8.67 7.84 -6.27
CA ASP A 89 8.61 6.45 -5.86
C ASP A 89 7.37 5.74 -6.44
N LEU A 90 7.60 4.59 -7.09
CA LEU A 90 6.56 3.78 -7.73
C LEU A 90 5.73 2.97 -6.71
N ASN A 91 6.23 2.80 -5.49
CA ASN A 91 5.62 2.01 -4.43
C ASN A 91 4.48 2.75 -3.71
N ILE A 92 4.43 4.08 -3.76
CA ILE A 92 3.50 4.89 -2.95
C ILE A 92 2.05 4.44 -3.15
N GLY A 93 1.63 4.16 -4.38
CA GLY A 93 0.27 3.65 -4.62
C GLY A 93 0.01 2.31 -3.96
N THR A 94 0.94 1.37 -4.01
CA THR A 94 0.81 0.08 -3.34
C THR A 94 0.75 0.26 -1.82
N VAL A 95 1.55 1.17 -1.26
CA VAL A 95 1.51 1.48 0.18
C VAL A 95 0.18 2.11 0.59
N VAL A 96 -0.36 3.05 -0.19
CA VAL A 96 -1.70 3.64 0.06
C VAL A 96 -2.79 2.57 0.04
N ARG A 97 -2.71 1.63 -0.90
CA ARG A 97 -3.65 0.48 -0.97
C ARG A 97 -3.55 -0.39 0.28
N THR A 98 -2.34 -0.72 0.70
CA THR A 98 -2.12 -1.53 1.90
C THR A 98 -2.56 -0.81 3.17
N ALA A 99 -2.33 0.51 3.24
CA ALA A 99 -2.80 1.34 4.35
C ALA A 99 -4.34 1.39 4.43
N ASN A 100 -5.04 1.42 3.29
CA ASN A 100 -6.50 1.28 3.27
C ASN A 100 -6.93 -0.12 3.76
N ALA A 101 -6.26 -1.19 3.31
CA ALA A 101 -6.57 -2.55 3.70
C ALA A 101 -6.38 -2.82 5.21
N PHE A 102 -5.33 -2.25 5.81
CA PHE A 102 -5.09 -2.32 7.26
C PHE A 102 -5.72 -1.18 8.05
N LEU A 103 -6.61 -0.38 7.46
CA LEU A 103 -7.33 0.70 8.14
C LEU A 103 -6.40 1.68 8.90
N ALA A 104 -5.25 2.01 8.32
CA ALA A 104 -4.36 3.06 8.82
C ALA A 104 -5.12 4.38 8.92
N LYS A 105 -4.73 5.22 9.91
CA LYS A 105 -5.38 6.49 10.19
C LYS A 105 -5.29 7.47 9.02
N GLU A 106 -4.07 7.66 8.51
CA GLU A 106 -3.74 8.58 7.42
C GLU A 106 -2.40 8.17 6.81
N VAL A 107 -2.22 8.45 5.51
CA VAL A 107 -0.96 8.29 4.79
C VAL A 107 -0.33 9.65 4.53
N HIS A 108 0.96 9.78 4.78
CA HIS A 108 1.72 11.02 4.69
C HIS A 108 2.74 10.91 3.57
N ILE A 109 2.73 11.86 2.64
CA ILE A 109 3.70 11.96 1.56
C ILE A 109 4.65 13.09 1.90
N ILE A 110 5.93 12.79 2.11
CA ILE A 110 6.97 13.76 2.46
C ILE A 110 7.74 14.12 1.18
N GLY A 111 8.00 15.41 0.96
CA GLY A 111 8.74 15.89 -0.21
C GLY A 111 7.83 16.21 -1.40
N ARG A 112 8.00 15.53 -2.55
CA ARG A 112 7.21 15.85 -3.75
C ARG A 112 5.73 15.50 -3.55
N ARG A 113 4.86 16.48 -3.81
CA ARG A 113 3.40 16.30 -3.70
C ARG A 113 2.82 15.28 -4.68
N ARG A 114 3.41 15.16 -5.88
CA ARG A 114 2.91 14.25 -6.94
C ARG A 114 3.56 12.88 -6.83
N TRP A 115 2.73 11.86 -6.80
CA TRP A 115 3.12 10.45 -6.69
C TRP A 115 2.29 9.58 -7.64
N ASN A 116 2.76 8.36 -7.91
CA ASN A 116 2.12 7.43 -8.84
C ASN A 116 0.94 6.70 -8.18
N ARG A 117 -0.28 7.05 -8.58
CA ARG A 117 -1.53 6.48 -8.04
C ARG A 117 -1.92 5.12 -8.60
N ARG A 118 -1.21 4.62 -9.62
CA ARG A 118 -1.59 3.38 -10.32
C ARG A 118 -1.68 2.19 -9.36
N GLY A 119 -0.72 2.06 -8.44
CA GLY A 119 -0.71 0.98 -7.45
C GLY A 119 -1.84 1.07 -6.41
N ALA A 120 -2.45 2.25 -6.24
CA ALA A 120 -3.52 2.46 -5.26
C ALA A 120 -4.81 1.76 -5.67
N MET A 121 -5.01 1.47 -6.96
CA MET A 121 -6.25 0.83 -7.46
C MET A 121 -7.52 1.57 -6.96
N VAL A 122 -7.49 2.91 -6.99
CA VAL A 122 -8.57 3.82 -6.57
C VAL A 122 -8.84 3.85 -5.05
N THR A 123 -8.12 3.06 -4.24
CA THR A 123 -8.25 3.11 -2.77
C THR A 123 -7.82 4.44 -2.17
N ASP A 124 -7.05 5.25 -2.90
CA ASP A 124 -6.67 6.61 -2.53
C ASP A 124 -7.88 7.54 -2.34
N ARG A 125 -9.03 7.20 -2.92
CA ARG A 125 -10.28 7.94 -2.68
C ARG A 125 -10.87 7.66 -1.30
N TYR A 126 -10.63 6.48 -0.74
CA TYR A 126 -11.17 6.03 0.55
C TYR A 126 -10.15 6.13 1.69
N GLN A 127 -8.97 6.66 1.42
CA GLN A 127 -7.89 6.81 2.40
C GLN A 127 -7.51 8.28 2.52
N HIS A 128 -7.26 8.73 3.74
CA HIS A 128 -6.75 10.07 4.00
C HIS A 128 -5.28 10.13 3.57
N VAL A 129 -4.95 11.15 2.76
CA VAL A 129 -3.59 11.37 2.28
C VAL A 129 -3.20 12.83 2.53
N ARG A 130 -2.18 13.04 3.36
CA ARG A 130 -1.60 14.34 3.68
C ARG A 130 -0.26 14.51 2.98
N HIS A 131 0.02 15.74 2.56
CA HIS A 131 1.32 16.12 1.99
C HIS A 131 2.08 17.00 2.98
N HIS A 132 3.36 16.70 3.15
CA HIS A 132 4.32 17.50 3.89
C HIS A 132 5.45 17.93 2.94
N PRO A 133 5.68 19.24 2.74
CA PRO A 133 6.74 19.72 1.86
C PRO A 133 8.15 19.27 2.27
N THR A 134 8.44 19.25 3.57
CA THR A 134 9.75 18.85 4.10
C THR A 134 9.65 17.82 5.22
N VAL A 135 10.79 17.26 5.62
CA VAL A 135 10.90 16.35 6.79
C VAL A 135 10.56 17.12 8.07
N GLU A 136 11.00 18.36 8.19
CA GLU A 136 10.73 19.23 9.35
C GLU A 136 9.23 19.45 9.54
N ASP A 137 8.50 19.78 8.48
CA ASP A 137 7.04 19.94 8.51
C ASP A 137 6.34 18.66 9.02
N PHE A 138 6.81 17.49 8.54
CA PHE A 138 6.29 16.19 8.96
C PHE A 138 6.59 15.91 10.44
N VAL A 139 7.82 16.18 10.90
CA VAL A 139 8.24 15.95 12.29
C VAL A 139 7.49 16.88 13.24
N GLU A 140 7.31 18.15 12.89
CA GLU A 140 6.51 19.10 13.66
C GLU A 140 5.06 18.64 13.78
N TRP A 141 4.46 18.19 12.66
CA TRP A 141 3.12 17.61 12.68
C TRP A 141 3.03 16.38 13.59
N ALA A 142 3.94 15.41 13.44
CA ALA A 142 3.91 14.18 14.23
C ALA A 142 4.06 14.44 15.73
N LYS A 143 4.92 15.40 16.10
CA LYS A 143 5.06 15.89 17.48
C LYS A 143 3.78 16.55 17.99
N GLY A 144 3.14 17.39 17.17
CA GLY A 144 1.87 18.04 17.51
C GLY A 144 0.74 17.04 17.77
N GLU A 145 0.72 15.91 17.05
CA GLU A 145 -0.24 14.81 17.26
C GLU A 145 0.17 13.85 18.37
N GLY A 146 1.35 14.00 18.96
CA GLY A 146 1.88 13.10 19.99
C GLY A 146 2.19 11.68 19.48
N LEU A 147 2.58 11.55 18.21
CA LEU A 147 2.89 10.27 17.57
C LEU A 147 4.38 9.93 17.69
N ALA A 148 4.68 8.67 18.02
CA ALA A 148 6.05 8.15 17.92
C ALA A 148 6.42 7.96 16.44
N ILE A 149 7.55 8.54 16.02
CA ILE A 149 8.10 8.33 14.67
C ILE A 149 8.95 7.06 14.69
N ILE A 150 8.58 6.06 13.90
CA ILE A 150 9.30 4.79 13.77
C ILE A 150 9.79 4.66 12.34
N GLY A 151 11.10 4.73 12.12
CA GLY A 151 11.69 4.49 10.81
C GLY A 151 11.67 3.01 10.48
N ILE A 152 11.40 2.65 9.22
CA ILE A 152 11.54 1.28 8.72
C ILE A 152 12.61 1.28 7.63
N ASP A 153 13.83 0.90 8.02
CA ASP A 153 15.00 0.80 7.14
C ASP A 153 16.18 0.07 7.81
N ILE A 154 17.27 -0.12 7.08
CA ILE A 154 18.48 -0.83 7.50
C ILE A 154 19.59 0.20 7.78
N PHE A 155 19.73 0.57 9.04
CA PHE A 155 20.82 1.37 9.60
C PHE A 155 21.69 0.48 10.52
N PRO A 156 22.95 0.87 10.79
CA PRO A 156 23.82 0.11 11.71
C PRO A 156 23.25 -0.08 13.12
N ASP A 157 22.37 0.80 13.55
CA ASP A 157 21.69 0.82 14.85
C ASP A 157 20.21 0.38 14.75
N SER A 158 19.76 -0.12 13.59
CA SER A 158 18.39 -0.65 13.45
C SER A 158 18.15 -1.84 14.40
N VAL A 159 16.93 -1.89 14.96
CA VAL A 159 16.45 -3.01 15.79
C VAL A 159 15.57 -3.93 14.94
N PRO A 160 15.63 -5.26 15.10
CA PRO A 160 14.71 -6.16 14.40
C PRO A 160 13.24 -5.82 14.71
N LEU A 161 12.43 -5.63 13.68
CA LEU A 161 11.00 -5.36 13.80
C LEU A 161 10.29 -6.46 14.61
N GLU A 162 10.75 -7.69 14.44
CA GLU A 162 10.19 -8.89 15.06
C GLU A 162 10.31 -8.89 16.58
N THR A 163 11.22 -8.10 17.17
CA THR A 163 11.50 -8.06 18.61
C THR A 163 11.10 -6.74 19.26
N TYR A 164 10.50 -5.82 18.50
CA TYR A 164 10.17 -4.48 18.98
C TYR A 164 8.69 -4.36 19.36
N ASP A 165 8.41 -3.83 20.56
CA ASP A 165 7.04 -3.51 20.99
C ASP A 165 6.57 -2.19 20.38
N LEU A 166 5.98 -2.30 19.18
CA LEU A 166 5.48 -1.16 18.42
C LEU A 166 4.50 -0.32 19.25
N PRO A 167 4.69 1.02 19.36
CA PRO A 167 3.73 1.88 20.02
C PRO A 167 2.38 1.85 19.30
N LYS A 168 1.29 1.95 20.07
CA LYS A 168 -0.06 2.00 19.51
C LYS A 168 -0.27 3.26 18.65
N ASN A 169 0.14 4.41 19.17
CA ASN A 169 0.06 5.70 18.48
C ASN A 169 1.42 6.04 17.87
N CYS A 170 1.60 5.68 16.60
CA CYS A 170 2.86 5.90 15.88
C CYS A 170 2.64 6.25 14.42
N VAL A 171 3.69 6.75 13.79
CA VAL A 171 3.81 6.83 12.34
C VAL A 171 4.98 5.95 11.90
N LEU A 172 4.70 4.95 11.05
CA LEU A 172 5.73 4.12 10.43
C LEU A 172 6.22 4.84 9.18
N VAL A 173 7.50 5.19 9.14
CA VAL A 173 8.09 6.00 8.08
C VAL A 173 8.98 5.14 7.20
N PHE A 174 8.75 5.23 5.89
CA PHE A 174 9.48 4.51 4.87
C PHE A 174 10.29 5.48 4.03
N GLY A 175 11.54 5.11 3.82
CA GLY A 175 12.42 5.83 2.92
C GLY A 175 12.04 5.65 1.46
N GLN A 176 12.76 6.35 0.60
CA GLN A 176 12.62 6.18 -0.84
C GLN A 176 13.31 4.89 -1.29
N GLU A 177 12.70 4.16 -2.24
CA GLU A 177 13.34 3.02 -2.89
C GLU A 177 14.73 3.40 -3.42
N GLY A 178 15.75 2.64 -3.02
CA GLY A 178 17.16 2.88 -3.33
C GLY A 178 17.90 3.53 -2.16
N PRO A 179 17.81 4.86 -1.95
CA PRO A 179 18.54 5.55 -0.88
C PRO A 179 18.12 5.16 0.53
N GLY A 180 16.88 4.69 0.73
CA GLY A 180 16.33 4.48 2.06
C GLY A 180 15.83 5.79 2.69
N LEU A 181 15.76 5.80 4.02
CA LEU A 181 15.39 6.94 4.84
C LEU A 181 16.49 7.98 4.79
N THR A 182 16.08 9.24 4.76
CA THR A 182 16.99 10.36 4.97
C THR A 182 17.53 10.37 6.41
N PRO A 183 18.77 10.84 6.62
CA PRO A 183 19.32 11.03 7.96
C PRO A 183 18.42 11.89 8.86
N GLU A 184 17.75 12.88 8.29
CA GLU A 184 16.85 13.78 9.02
C GLU A 184 15.64 13.04 9.62
N VAL A 185 15.06 12.07 8.89
CA VAL A 185 14.00 11.22 9.43
C VAL A 185 14.55 10.24 10.46
N HIS A 186 15.72 9.64 10.18
CA HIS A 186 16.36 8.70 11.09
C HIS A 186 16.67 9.35 12.45
N ASP A 187 17.24 10.56 12.46
CA ASP A 187 17.54 11.33 13.67
C ASP A 187 16.28 11.75 14.45
N ALA A 188 15.15 11.94 13.76
CA ALA A 188 13.88 12.28 14.37
C ALA A 188 13.10 11.06 14.89
N ALA A 189 13.43 9.86 14.41
CA ALA A 189 12.77 8.63 14.80
C ALA A 189 13.17 8.21 16.22
N VAL A 190 12.20 7.71 17.00
CA VAL A 190 12.50 7.16 18.33
C VAL A 190 13.16 5.79 18.24
N ALA A 191 12.98 5.10 17.11
CA ALA A 191 13.67 3.88 16.73
C ALA A 191 13.63 3.73 15.20
N THR A 192 14.67 3.13 14.65
CA THR A 192 14.65 2.59 13.28
C THR A 192 14.59 1.07 13.36
N LEU A 193 13.65 0.47 12.66
CA LEU A 193 13.43 -0.97 12.67
C LEU A 193 13.76 -1.57 11.30
N SER A 194 14.47 -2.68 11.31
CA SER A 194 14.75 -3.47 10.11
C SER A 194 13.95 -4.77 10.14
N ILE A 195 13.44 -5.20 8.99
CA ILE A 195 12.84 -6.52 8.84
C ILE A 195 13.97 -7.53 8.64
N GLU A 196 14.00 -8.59 9.44
CA GLU A 196 15.05 -9.59 9.33
C GLU A 196 14.98 -10.30 7.97
N GLN A 197 16.12 -10.44 7.31
CA GLN A 197 16.23 -11.02 5.97
C GLN A 197 17.25 -12.16 5.96
N PHE A 198 16.81 -13.32 5.48
CA PHE A 198 17.64 -14.53 5.40
C PHE A 198 18.11 -14.85 3.96
N GLY A 199 17.93 -13.88 3.04
CA GLY A 199 18.24 -14.01 1.62
C GLY A 199 19.58 -13.41 1.22
N SER A 200 19.84 -13.35 -0.09
CA SER A 200 21.10 -12.83 -0.67
C SER A 200 21.07 -11.35 -1.05
N THR A 201 19.92 -10.69 -0.99
CA THR A 201 19.76 -9.28 -1.33
C THR A 201 20.03 -8.38 -0.12
N ARG A 202 20.41 -7.13 -0.39
CA ARG A 202 20.66 -6.14 0.68
C ARG A 202 19.37 -5.67 1.34
N SER A 203 18.29 -5.58 0.58
CA SER A 203 16.98 -5.13 1.04
C SER A 203 15.86 -5.78 0.25
N MET A 204 14.65 -5.69 0.80
CA MET A 204 13.40 -6.00 0.11
C MET A 204 12.74 -4.72 -0.41
N ASN A 205 11.74 -4.89 -1.28
CA ASN A 205 10.97 -3.78 -1.83
C ASN A 205 10.26 -2.96 -0.73
N ALA A 206 10.22 -1.62 -0.88
CA ALA A 206 9.65 -0.73 0.13
C ALA A 206 8.15 -0.95 0.37
N ALA A 207 7.36 -1.28 -0.66
CA ALA A 207 5.94 -1.59 -0.46
C ALA A 207 5.72 -2.89 0.34
N SER A 208 6.56 -3.90 0.10
CA SER A 208 6.57 -5.14 0.87
C SER A 208 6.95 -4.90 2.33
N ALA A 209 8.00 -4.09 2.57
CA ALA A 209 8.39 -3.69 3.91
C ALA A 209 7.25 -2.96 4.64
N ALA A 210 6.56 -2.04 3.94
CA ALA A 210 5.40 -1.34 4.49
C ALA A 210 4.25 -2.27 4.85
N ALA A 211 3.96 -3.27 4.01
CA ALA A 211 2.94 -4.27 4.31
C ALA A 211 3.29 -5.09 5.55
N ILE A 212 4.55 -5.51 5.71
CA ILE A 212 5.03 -6.28 6.87
C ILE A 212 4.94 -5.44 8.14
N ALA A 213 5.41 -4.20 8.11
CA ALA A 213 5.38 -3.32 9.28
C ALA A 213 3.94 -2.97 9.72
N MET A 214 3.04 -2.69 8.78
CA MET A 214 1.62 -2.50 9.08
C MET A 214 0.99 -3.76 9.68
N HIS A 215 1.28 -4.92 9.10
CA HIS A 215 0.75 -6.18 9.61
C HIS A 215 1.32 -6.53 11.00
N ALA A 216 2.58 -6.20 11.27
CA ALA A 216 3.18 -6.34 12.59
C ALA A 216 2.45 -5.49 13.63
N TRP A 217 2.12 -4.23 13.31
CA TRP A 217 1.29 -3.38 14.16
C TRP A 217 -0.08 -4.01 14.42
N VAL A 218 -0.75 -4.50 13.37
CA VAL A 218 -2.07 -5.15 13.47
C VAL A 218 -2.00 -6.39 14.35
N ARG A 219 -1.01 -7.26 14.15
CA ARG A 219 -0.78 -8.43 15.01
C ARG A 219 -0.63 -8.03 16.47
N ARG A 220 0.15 -6.99 16.74
CA ARG A 220 0.41 -6.52 18.10
C ARG A 220 -0.83 -5.92 18.78
N HIS A 221 -1.57 -5.05 18.09
CA HIS A 221 -2.60 -4.19 18.69
C HIS A 221 -4.05 -4.65 18.46
N VAL A 222 -4.29 -5.45 17.42
CA VAL A 222 -5.61 -6.03 17.13
C VAL A 222 -5.70 -7.46 17.65
N PHE A 223 -4.64 -8.25 17.46
CA PHE A 223 -4.59 -9.66 17.85
C PHE A 223 -3.81 -9.93 19.14
N SER A 224 -3.28 -8.89 19.80
CA SER A 224 -2.54 -9.00 21.06
C SER A 224 -1.37 -9.99 21.00
N GLN A 225 -0.77 -10.16 19.82
CA GLN A 225 0.35 -11.06 19.68
C GLN A 225 1.55 -10.52 20.47
N PRO A 226 2.17 -11.34 21.33
CA PRO A 226 3.36 -10.92 22.06
C PRO A 226 4.54 -10.72 21.10
N VAL A 227 5.45 -9.89 21.58
CA VAL A 227 6.76 -9.62 21.00
C VAL A 227 7.77 -10.55 21.64
#